data_AF-A0A2V2V7F9-F1
#
_entry.id   AF-A0A2V2V7F9-F1
#
_cell.length_a   1.000
_cell.length_b   1.000
_cell.length_c   1.000
_cell.angle_alpha   90.00
_cell.angle_beta   90.00
_cell.angle_gamma   90.00
#
_symmetry.space_group_name_H-M   'P 1'
#
loop_
_entity.id
_entity.type
_entity.pdbx_description
1 polymer ?
#
loop_
_entity_poly.entity_id
_entity_poly.type
_entity_poly.pdbx_seq_one_letter_code
_entity_poly.pdbx_strand_id
1 'polypeptide(L)'
;MMQGTMTEAADDRAGAAPFCDSADAIKAVYNCMFRLPAHKLLLADGVETYIIGSGMYNGAETMKWADKATEALLYFSYRNRIVPLMNGATTDLFWGCMIRTGQMMLAHAFMRYFNGGGPQIGSERLQELRARTQTLFCDVPSAPFGIHAVTSEGTKHGVNCGEWFGPTPIAKTLSALMASYLAAGGEGPVVLAFPERQIFLEEVKELLRQSTHVVLLIPVMLGIRVISEKYSQLMKRCLEMESSIGILGGKSRSALFLFGHQDDDVFFLDPHRIQPAFTSSGSPGELTCARRVLPTTSYDTSMTLGFYISSLDSLAAFERDMASANDGLTFPLISLLSGRPASGTAVHLNLEDTFSS
;
A
#
# COMPACT_ATOMS: atom_id res chain seq x y z
N MET A 1 1.60 20.45 60.43
CA MET A 1 1.71 20.64 58.98
C MET A 1 2.03 19.30 58.36
N MET A 2 1.03 18.61 57.82
CA MET A 2 1.23 17.41 57.01
C MET A 2 1.21 17.85 55.55
N GLN A 3 2.34 17.77 54.86
CA GLN A 3 2.39 17.83 53.40
C GLN A 3 2.50 16.40 52.90
N GLY A 4 1.35 15.86 52.48
CA GLY A 4 1.28 14.63 51.71
C GLY A 4 1.63 14.94 50.26
N THR A 5 2.71 14.34 49.76
CA THR A 5 3.05 14.28 48.34
C THR A 5 1.99 13.46 47.62
N MET A 6 1.14 14.12 46.84
CA MET A 6 0.34 13.45 45.81
C MET A 6 1.26 13.16 44.63
N THR A 7 1.73 11.92 44.55
CA THR A 7 2.17 11.32 43.29
C THR A 7 0.93 11.08 42.43
N GLU A 8 0.76 11.87 41.37
CA GLU A 8 -0.11 11.51 40.26
C GLU A 8 0.37 10.18 39.67
N ALA A 9 -0.36 9.11 39.97
CA ALA A 9 -0.26 7.87 39.23
C ALA A 9 -0.82 8.13 37.83
N ALA A 10 0.07 8.23 36.84
CA ALA A 10 -0.32 8.16 35.44
C ALA A 10 -1.04 6.81 35.22
N ASP A 11 -2.28 6.88 34.75
CA ASP A 11 -3.17 5.77 34.44
C ASP A 11 -2.59 4.96 33.27
N ASP A 12 -1.86 3.90 33.59
CA ASP A 12 -1.21 3.00 32.64
C ASP A 12 -2.22 2.02 32.01
N ARG A 13 -3.27 2.57 31.39
CA ARG A 13 -4.25 1.81 30.58
C ARG A 13 -3.78 1.69 29.14
N ALA A 14 -2.65 1.02 28.93
CA ALA A 14 -2.40 0.39 27.63
C ALA A 14 -3.34 -0.82 27.51
N GLY A 15 -4.58 -0.55 27.08
CA GLY A 15 -5.68 -1.51 27.09
C GLY A 15 -5.39 -2.75 26.25
N ALA A 16 -5.61 -3.93 26.81
CA ALA A 16 -5.64 -5.16 26.05
C ALA A 16 -6.74 -5.08 24.96
N ALA A 17 -6.54 -5.82 23.85
CA ALA A 17 -7.57 -5.97 22.83
C ALA A 17 -8.89 -6.43 23.48
N PRO A 18 -10.04 -5.77 23.17
CA PRO A 18 -11.30 -6.10 23.82
C PRO A 18 -11.80 -7.47 23.38
N PHE A 19 -12.55 -8.16 24.25
CA PHE A 19 -13.13 -9.46 23.92
C PHE A 19 -14.26 -9.37 22.87
N CYS A 20 -14.99 -8.25 22.85
CA CYS A 20 -16.08 -7.96 21.91
C CYS A 20 -16.07 -6.47 21.50
N ASP A 21 -16.61 -6.16 20.32
CA ASP A 21 -16.79 -4.79 19.85
C ASP A 21 -18.10 -4.61 19.05
N SER A 22 -18.42 -3.36 18.70
CA SER A 22 -19.67 -2.99 18.01
C SER A 22 -19.83 -3.62 16.63
N ALA A 23 -18.75 -3.88 15.90
CA ALA A 23 -18.78 -4.54 14.60
C ALA A 23 -19.08 -6.05 14.72
N ASP A 24 -18.89 -6.69 15.88
CA ASP A 24 -19.29 -8.09 16.09
C ASP A 24 -20.78 -8.30 15.82
N ALA A 25 -21.62 -7.30 16.13
CA ALA A 25 -23.07 -7.35 15.95
C ALA A 25 -23.50 -7.45 14.47
N ILE A 26 -22.71 -6.90 13.55
CA ILE A 26 -23.04 -6.85 12.12
C ILE A 26 -22.10 -7.71 11.26
N LYS A 27 -21.02 -8.25 11.83
CA LYS A 27 -19.97 -8.98 11.11
C LYS A 27 -20.48 -10.08 10.20
N ALA A 28 -21.38 -10.93 10.69
CA ALA A 28 -21.91 -12.05 9.91
C ALA A 28 -22.69 -11.57 8.69
N VAL A 29 -23.59 -10.59 8.88
CA VAL A 29 -24.41 -9.99 7.81
C VAL A 29 -23.53 -9.23 6.83
N TYR A 30 -22.61 -8.40 7.34
CA TYR A 30 -21.68 -7.62 6.53
C TYR A 30 -20.83 -8.53 5.65
N ASN A 31 -20.13 -9.49 6.24
CA ASN A 31 -19.30 -10.42 5.47
C ASN A 31 -20.11 -11.26 4.47
N CYS A 32 -21.39 -11.54 4.74
CA CYS A 32 -22.28 -12.22 3.79
C CYS A 32 -22.57 -11.37 2.55
N MET A 33 -22.84 -10.06 2.72
CA MET A 33 -23.04 -9.14 1.59
C MET A 33 -21.84 -9.10 0.66
N PHE A 34 -20.62 -9.15 1.23
CA PHE A 34 -19.40 -9.21 0.42
C PHE A 34 -19.09 -10.60 -0.14
N ARG A 35 -19.77 -11.67 0.28
CA ARG A 35 -19.65 -13.02 -0.32
C ARG A 35 -20.56 -13.24 -1.53
N LEU A 36 -21.56 -12.38 -1.75
CA LEU A 36 -22.41 -12.48 -2.93
C LEU A 36 -21.52 -12.39 -4.19
N PRO A 37 -21.67 -13.31 -5.16
CA PRO A 37 -20.69 -13.45 -6.21
C PRO A 37 -20.65 -12.18 -7.05
N ALA A 38 -19.51 -11.50 -7.04
CA ALA A 38 -19.06 -10.82 -8.24
C ALA A 38 -19.09 -11.89 -9.36
N HIS A 39 -19.58 -11.50 -10.54
CA HIS A 39 -19.67 -12.36 -11.72
C HIS A 39 -18.51 -13.37 -11.78
N LYS A 40 -18.79 -14.66 -12.05
CA LYS A 40 -17.78 -15.73 -12.07
C LYS A 40 -16.62 -15.28 -12.95
N LEU A 41 -15.50 -14.93 -12.32
CA LEU A 41 -14.31 -14.47 -13.01
C LEU A 41 -13.79 -15.62 -13.86
N LEU A 42 -13.82 -15.45 -15.17
CA LEU A 42 -13.27 -16.41 -16.13
C LEU A 42 -12.21 -15.65 -16.91
N LEU A 43 -10.95 -15.95 -16.62
CA LEU A 43 -9.83 -15.50 -17.43
C LEU A 43 -9.72 -16.40 -18.66
N ALA A 44 -9.50 -15.79 -19.81
CA ALA A 44 -9.23 -16.51 -21.04
C ALA A 44 -7.79 -17.03 -21.07
N ASP A 45 -7.63 -18.27 -21.50
CA ASP A 45 -6.33 -18.83 -21.87
C ASP A 45 -5.86 -18.19 -23.19
N GLY A 46 -4.54 -18.04 -23.38
CA GLY A 46 -3.99 -17.42 -24.59
C GLY A 46 -4.02 -15.90 -24.65
N VAL A 47 -4.65 -15.23 -23.66
CA VAL A 47 -4.73 -13.77 -23.56
C VAL A 47 -3.71 -13.26 -22.54
N GLU A 48 -2.99 -12.20 -22.89
CA GLU A 48 -2.01 -11.58 -22.00
C GLU A 48 -2.67 -11.12 -20.70
N THR A 49 -2.18 -11.68 -19.59
CA THR A 49 -2.70 -11.46 -18.26
C THR A 49 -1.55 -11.02 -17.37
N TYR A 50 -1.69 -9.88 -16.73
CA TYR A 50 -0.63 -9.27 -15.93
C TYR A 50 -1.00 -9.31 -14.45
N ILE A 51 -0.08 -9.75 -13.61
CA ILE A 51 -0.18 -9.68 -12.15
C ILE A 51 1.16 -9.19 -11.59
N ILE A 52 1.13 -8.17 -10.72
CA ILE A 52 2.33 -7.66 -10.07
C ILE A 52 3.07 -8.78 -9.33
N GLY A 53 4.40 -8.76 -9.41
CA GLY A 53 5.25 -9.80 -8.84
C GLY A 53 5.19 -11.17 -9.53
N SER A 54 4.37 -11.34 -10.58
CA SER A 54 4.35 -12.53 -11.44
C SER A 54 4.60 -12.22 -12.92
N GLY A 55 4.35 -10.98 -13.35
CA GLY A 55 4.55 -10.53 -14.74
C GLY A 55 3.40 -10.90 -15.66
N MET A 56 3.70 -11.01 -16.96
CA MET A 56 2.77 -11.39 -18.01
C MET A 56 2.66 -12.92 -18.15
N TYR A 57 1.44 -13.41 -18.32
CA TYR A 57 1.14 -14.80 -18.67
C TYR A 57 0.10 -14.87 -19.78
N ASN A 58 0.35 -15.73 -20.78
CA ASN A 58 -0.54 -15.94 -21.93
C ASN A 58 -0.70 -17.44 -22.26
N GLY A 59 -0.44 -18.32 -21.29
CA GLY A 59 -0.50 -19.77 -21.48
C GLY A 59 -1.89 -20.37 -21.30
N ALA A 60 -1.93 -21.69 -21.16
CA ALA A 60 -3.10 -22.44 -20.74
C ALA A 60 -3.19 -22.49 -19.20
N GLU A 61 -4.36 -22.81 -18.64
CA GLU A 61 -4.60 -22.76 -17.19
C GLU A 61 -4.37 -21.35 -16.58
N THR A 62 -4.65 -20.28 -17.32
CA THR A 62 -4.43 -18.88 -16.89
C THR A 62 -5.11 -18.59 -15.55
N MET A 63 -6.32 -19.12 -15.32
CA MET A 63 -7.01 -19.01 -14.04
C MET A 63 -6.19 -19.53 -12.86
N LYS A 64 -5.58 -20.71 -13.01
CA LYS A 64 -4.79 -21.36 -11.96
C LYS A 64 -3.47 -20.63 -11.72
N TRP A 65 -2.82 -20.17 -12.79
CA TRP A 65 -1.65 -19.29 -12.67
C TRP A 65 -2.01 -18.02 -11.90
N ALA A 66 -3.11 -17.37 -12.26
CA ALA A 66 -3.54 -16.12 -11.66
C ALA A 66 -3.93 -16.30 -10.19
N ASP A 67 -4.56 -17.42 -9.83
CA ASP A 67 -4.92 -17.72 -8.43
C ASP A 67 -3.66 -17.91 -7.58
N LYS A 68 -2.68 -18.68 -8.07
CA LYS A 68 -1.37 -18.82 -7.40
C LYS A 68 -0.64 -17.49 -7.25
N ALA A 69 -0.66 -16.66 -8.29
CA ALA A 69 -0.06 -15.32 -8.27
C ALA A 69 -0.78 -14.39 -7.26
N THR A 70 -2.11 -14.50 -7.16
CA THR A 70 -2.92 -13.75 -6.18
C THR A 70 -2.61 -14.20 -4.75
N GLU A 71 -2.49 -15.51 -4.51
CA GLU A 71 -2.15 -16.08 -3.19
C GLU A 71 -0.77 -15.64 -2.69
N ALA A 72 0.14 -15.23 -3.58
CA ALA A 72 1.44 -14.68 -3.20
C ALA A 72 1.33 -13.31 -2.51
N LEU A 73 0.27 -12.55 -2.77
CA LEU A 73 0.04 -11.22 -2.17
C LEU A 73 -0.45 -11.34 -0.72
N LEU A 74 0.05 -10.48 0.17
CA LEU A 74 -0.48 -10.35 1.52
C LEU A 74 -1.77 -9.52 1.50
N TYR A 75 -2.82 -10.05 2.12
CA TYR A 75 -4.13 -9.40 2.21
C TYR A 75 -4.37 -8.84 3.61
N PHE A 76 -4.81 -7.59 3.66
CA PHE A 76 -5.29 -6.93 4.87
C PHE A 76 -6.72 -6.41 4.63
N SER A 77 -7.56 -6.57 5.65
CA SER A 77 -8.97 -6.21 5.61
C SER A 77 -9.37 -5.47 6.87
N TYR A 78 -10.62 -5.02 6.95
CA TYR A 78 -11.15 -4.47 8.20
C TYR A 78 -10.95 -5.43 9.37
N ARG A 79 -10.65 -4.83 10.52
CA ARG A 79 -10.42 -5.51 11.78
C ARG A 79 -11.39 -5.01 12.83
N ASN A 80 -11.73 -5.93 13.72
CA ASN A 80 -12.54 -5.70 14.88
C ASN A 80 -11.77 -6.20 16.11
N ARG A 81 -12.10 -5.73 17.30
CA ARG A 81 -11.35 -6.01 18.54
C ARG A 81 -9.90 -5.50 18.52
N ILE A 82 -9.67 -4.38 17.84
CA ILE A 82 -8.40 -3.68 17.83
C ILE A 82 -8.17 -3.10 19.24
N VAL A 83 -6.93 -3.13 19.73
CA VAL A 83 -6.52 -2.33 20.90
C VAL A 83 -6.99 -0.89 20.68
N PRO A 84 -7.68 -0.24 21.64
CA PRO A 84 -8.29 1.07 21.40
C PRO A 84 -7.34 2.06 20.72
N LEU A 85 -7.82 2.66 19.63
CA LEU A 85 -7.11 3.72 18.90
C LEU A 85 -7.17 5.04 19.69
N MET A 86 -6.48 6.08 19.21
CA MET A 86 -6.45 7.39 19.88
C MET A 86 -7.85 8.02 20.07
N ASN A 87 -8.80 7.70 19.20
CA ASN A 87 -10.20 8.14 19.31
C ASN A 87 -11.10 7.17 20.10
N GLY A 88 -10.52 6.12 20.71
CA GLY A 88 -11.23 5.05 21.42
C GLY A 88 -11.84 3.97 20.54
N ALA A 89 -11.76 4.08 19.20
CA ALA A 89 -12.31 3.07 18.32
C ALA A 89 -11.55 1.74 18.43
N THR A 90 -12.28 0.65 18.35
CA THR A 90 -11.76 -0.73 18.42
C THR A 90 -12.00 -1.50 17.12
N THR A 91 -12.40 -0.78 16.07
CA THR A 91 -12.60 -1.30 14.71
C THR A 91 -12.34 -0.20 13.69
N ASP A 92 -11.87 -0.61 12.52
CA ASP A 92 -11.67 0.29 11.37
C ASP A 92 -12.74 0.15 10.28
N LEU A 93 -13.82 -0.54 10.58
CA LEU A 93 -14.97 -0.68 9.71
C LEU A 93 -15.48 0.69 9.22
N PHE A 94 -15.74 0.79 7.91
CA PHE A 94 -16.24 1.98 7.18
C PHE A 94 -15.24 3.10 6.90
N TRP A 95 -14.05 3.10 7.50
CA TRP A 95 -13.09 4.20 7.30
C TRP A 95 -11.65 3.74 7.00
N GLY A 96 -11.27 2.55 7.48
CA GLY A 96 -9.90 2.04 7.36
C GLY A 96 -9.51 1.44 6.00
N CYS A 97 -10.39 1.42 4.98
CA CYS A 97 -10.14 0.63 3.77
C CYS A 97 -8.89 1.09 3.03
N MET A 98 -8.65 2.40 2.94
CA MET A 98 -7.44 2.94 2.31
C MET A 98 -6.16 2.60 3.12
N ILE A 99 -6.25 2.55 4.44
CA ILE A 99 -5.15 2.10 5.31
C ILE A 99 -4.81 0.65 4.95
N ARG A 100 -5.83 -0.24 4.90
CA ARG A 100 -5.63 -1.66 4.59
C ARG A 100 -5.04 -1.88 3.20
N THR A 101 -5.46 -1.13 2.19
CA THR A 101 -4.85 -1.20 0.86
C THR A 101 -3.41 -0.67 0.85
N GLY A 102 -3.13 0.40 1.60
CA GLY A 102 -1.77 0.90 1.81
C GLY A 102 -0.86 -0.15 2.48
N GLN A 103 -1.38 -0.88 3.47
CA GLN A 103 -0.69 -2.00 4.10
C GLN A 103 -0.41 -3.13 3.10
N MET A 104 -1.35 -3.47 2.20
CA MET A 104 -1.14 -4.49 1.16
C MET A 104 -0.01 -4.10 0.19
N MET A 105 -0.03 -2.86 -0.30
CA MET A 105 1.03 -2.33 -1.17
C MET A 105 2.39 -2.32 -0.48
N LEU A 106 2.47 -1.80 0.74
CA LEU A 106 3.73 -1.72 1.47
C LEU A 106 4.26 -3.10 1.86
N ALA A 107 3.37 -4.04 2.23
CA ALA A 107 3.77 -5.41 2.49
C ALA A 107 4.34 -6.09 1.25
N HIS A 108 3.76 -5.86 0.06
CA HIS A 108 4.35 -6.35 -1.18
C HIS A 108 5.75 -5.77 -1.43
N ALA A 109 5.97 -4.48 -1.14
CA ALA A 109 7.29 -3.86 -1.21
C ALA A 109 8.30 -4.48 -0.22
N PHE A 110 7.91 -4.76 1.02
CA PHE A 110 8.76 -5.46 1.99
C PHE A 110 9.10 -6.88 1.54
N MET A 111 8.13 -7.61 0.99
CA MET A 111 8.38 -8.94 0.47
C MET A 111 9.40 -8.91 -0.68
N ARG A 112 9.32 -7.91 -1.58
CA ARG A 112 10.36 -7.68 -2.61
C ARG A 112 11.72 -7.35 -1.99
N TYR A 113 11.75 -6.48 -0.99
CA TYR A 113 12.98 -6.11 -0.29
C TYR A 113 13.69 -7.31 0.32
N PHE A 114 12.97 -8.14 1.09
CA PHE A 114 13.53 -9.35 1.69
C PHE A 114 13.85 -10.46 0.66
N ASN A 115 13.29 -10.35 -0.55
CA ASN A 115 13.65 -11.18 -1.71
C ASN A 115 14.86 -10.64 -2.50
N GLY A 116 15.55 -9.60 -2.02
CA GLY A 116 16.70 -9.01 -2.71
C GLY A 116 16.31 -8.08 -3.87
N GLY A 117 15.09 -7.55 -3.86
CA GLY A 117 14.58 -6.59 -4.85
C GLY A 117 13.88 -7.21 -6.07
N GLY A 118 14.07 -8.51 -6.29
CA GLY A 118 13.45 -9.24 -7.40
C GLY A 118 11.92 -9.21 -7.35
N PRO A 119 11.23 -8.98 -8.48
CA PRO A 119 9.78 -8.92 -8.55
C PRO A 119 9.12 -10.27 -8.26
N GLN A 120 9.71 -11.36 -8.74
CA GLN A 120 9.16 -12.70 -8.63
C GLN A 120 9.60 -13.37 -7.33
N ILE A 121 8.62 -13.79 -6.53
CA ILE A 121 8.84 -14.50 -5.27
C ILE A 121 8.59 -15.98 -5.51
N GLY A 122 9.66 -16.78 -5.45
CA GLY A 122 9.57 -18.23 -5.58
C GLY A 122 8.72 -18.85 -4.47
N SER A 123 7.99 -19.93 -4.80
CA SER A 123 7.09 -20.61 -3.85
C SER A 123 7.81 -21.14 -2.61
N GLU A 124 9.10 -21.47 -2.71
CA GLU A 124 9.92 -21.97 -1.60
C GLU A 124 10.13 -20.92 -0.50
N ARG A 125 10.33 -19.65 -0.89
CA ARG A 125 10.58 -18.54 0.04
C ARG A 125 9.32 -17.80 0.45
N LEU A 126 8.21 -18.01 -0.26
CA LEU A 126 6.98 -17.23 -0.07
C LEU A 126 6.51 -17.21 1.38
N GLN A 127 6.45 -18.37 2.05
CA GLN A 127 5.95 -18.44 3.42
C GLN A 127 6.89 -17.78 4.43
N GLU A 128 8.20 -17.91 4.24
CA GLU A 128 9.24 -17.24 5.04
C GLU A 128 9.08 -15.71 4.93
N LEU A 129 9.02 -15.20 3.71
CA LEU A 129 8.91 -13.77 3.44
C LEU A 129 7.58 -13.20 3.96
N ARG A 130 6.48 -13.95 3.84
CA ARG A 130 5.18 -13.58 4.43
C ARG A 130 5.27 -13.51 5.95
N ALA A 131 5.85 -14.52 6.59
CA ALA A 131 5.99 -14.56 8.05
C ALA A 131 6.86 -13.40 8.58
N ARG A 132 7.94 -13.07 7.88
CA ARG A 132 8.80 -11.91 8.21
C ARG A 132 8.08 -10.58 8.02
N THR A 133 7.29 -10.45 6.95
CA THR A 133 6.66 -9.18 6.57
C THR A 133 5.40 -8.90 7.40
N GLN A 134 4.54 -9.89 7.60
CA GLN A 134 3.20 -9.70 8.18
C GLN A 134 3.23 -9.07 9.59
N THR A 135 4.26 -9.36 10.38
CA THR A 135 4.39 -8.89 11.77
C THR A 135 4.55 -7.37 11.87
N LEU A 136 5.05 -6.73 10.81
CA LEU A 136 5.20 -5.28 10.72
C LEU A 136 3.85 -4.54 10.68
N PHE A 137 2.76 -5.27 10.38
CA PHE A 137 1.41 -4.74 10.13
C PHE A 137 0.38 -5.20 11.17
N CYS A 138 0.82 -5.80 12.28
CA CYS A 138 -0.09 -6.21 13.35
C CYS A 138 -0.94 -5.03 13.84
N ASP A 139 -2.17 -5.30 14.28
CA ASP A 139 -3.11 -4.34 14.84
C ASP A 139 -2.80 -4.04 16.32
N VAL A 140 -1.54 -3.71 16.61
CA VAL A 140 -1.03 -3.38 17.95
C VAL A 140 -0.21 -2.08 17.92
N PRO A 141 -0.16 -1.32 19.04
CA PRO A 141 0.56 -0.05 19.09
C PRO A 141 2.06 -0.13 18.74
N SER A 142 2.69 -1.28 18.98
CA SER A 142 4.13 -1.48 18.71
C SER A 142 4.47 -1.81 17.25
N ALA A 143 3.48 -2.12 16.41
CA ALA A 143 3.74 -2.47 15.01
C ALA A 143 4.01 -1.21 14.17
N PRO A 144 5.14 -1.12 13.44
CA PRO A 144 5.58 0.11 12.78
C PRO A 144 4.65 0.58 11.65
N PHE A 145 3.92 -0.35 11.03
CA PHE A 145 2.95 -0.07 9.96
C PHE A 145 1.56 -0.62 10.29
N GLY A 146 1.32 -0.92 11.58
CA GLY A 146 0.00 -1.24 12.11
C GLY A 146 -0.96 -0.06 12.02
N ILE A 147 -2.25 -0.32 12.20
CA ILE A 147 -3.28 0.73 12.11
C ILE A 147 -3.08 1.86 13.13
N HIS A 148 -2.53 1.56 14.31
CA HIS A 148 -2.15 2.56 15.31
C HIS A 148 -1.13 3.55 14.78
N ALA A 149 -0.05 3.04 14.17
CA ALA A 149 1.00 3.88 13.59
C ALA A 149 0.46 4.74 12.44
N VAL A 150 -0.31 4.14 11.53
CA VAL A 150 -0.88 4.86 10.37
C VAL A 150 -1.85 5.95 10.80
N THR A 151 -2.73 5.68 11.77
CA THR A 151 -3.68 6.69 12.25
C THR A 151 -3.01 7.79 13.07
N SER A 152 -1.98 7.46 13.86
CA SER A 152 -1.21 8.45 14.60
C SER A 152 -0.45 9.39 13.66
N GLU A 153 0.32 8.84 12.71
CA GLU A 153 1.09 9.64 11.75
C GLU A 153 0.18 10.41 10.79
N GLY A 154 -0.95 9.83 10.38
CA GLY A 154 -1.91 10.46 9.47
C GLY A 154 -2.46 11.80 9.94
N THR A 155 -2.50 12.05 11.26
CA THR A 155 -2.90 13.35 11.82
C THR A 155 -2.01 14.49 11.34
N LYS A 156 -0.70 14.24 11.15
CA LYS A 156 0.26 15.20 10.61
C LYS A 156 0.04 15.49 9.13
N HIS A 157 -0.69 14.61 8.43
CA HIS A 157 -1.03 14.71 7.01
C HIS A 157 -2.51 15.08 6.79
N GLY A 158 -3.18 15.57 7.85
CA GLY A 158 -4.52 16.14 7.78
C GLY A 158 -5.67 15.14 7.81
N VAL A 159 -5.45 13.92 8.32
CA VAL A 159 -6.51 12.91 8.49
C VAL A 159 -6.60 12.51 9.96
N ASN A 160 -7.73 12.76 10.60
CA ASN A 160 -7.92 12.38 12.00
C ASN A 160 -8.14 10.87 12.14
N CYS A 161 -7.84 10.33 13.32
CA CYS A 161 -8.14 8.93 13.62
C CYS A 161 -9.65 8.67 13.50
N GLY A 162 -10.04 7.68 12.68
CA GLY A 162 -11.45 7.39 12.37
C GLY A 162 -11.95 8.00 11.05
N GLU A 163 -11.16 8.84 10.38
CA GLU A 163 -11.51 9.41 9.08
C GLU A 163 -10.92 8.58 7.93
N TRP A 164 -11.56 8.70 6.76
CA TRP A 164 -11.12 8.01 5.56
C TRP A 164 -9.91 8.71 4.93
N PHE A 165 -8.86 7.94 4.62
CA PHE A 165 -7.67 8.46 3.94
C PHE A 165 -7.90 8.59 2.43
N GLY A 166 -7.54 9.73 1.87
CA GLY A 166 -7.36 9.88 0.42
C GLY A 166 -5.99 9.39 -0.07
N PRO A 167 -5.80 9.28 -1.40
CA PRO A 167 -4.53 8.83 -2.00
C PRO A 167 -3.29 9.64 -1.59
N THR A 168 -3.39 10.98 -1.52
CA THR A 168 -2.26 11.83 -1.14
C THR A 168 -1.88 11.68 0.34
N PRO A 169 -2.81 11.80 1.32
CA PRO A 169 -2.46 11.61 2.72
C PRO A 169 -1.87 10.23 3.03
N ILE A 170 -2.41 9.14 2.45
CA ILE A 170 -1.87 7.81 2.72
C ILE A 170 -0.43 7.66 2.18
N ALA A 171 -0.13 8.19 0.99
CA ALA A 171 1.21 8.13 0.42
C ALA A 171 2.24 8.86 1.32
N LYS A 172 1.90 10.07 1.78
CA LYS A 172 2.75 10.84 2.69
C LYS A 172 2.94 10.15 4.04
N THR A 173 1.86 9.57 4.58
CA THR A 173 1.89 8.84 5.85
C THR A 173 2.80 7.62 5.78
N LEU A 174 2.70 6.80 4.73
CA LEU A 174 3.56 5.63 4.55
C LEU A 174 5.04 6.02 4.35
N SER A 175 5.29 7.11 3.63
CA SER A 175 6.65 7.66 3.46
C SER A 175 7.26 8.10 4.79
N ALA A 176 6.50 8.85 5.60
CA ALA A 176 6.96 9.31 6.92
C ALA A 176 7.18 8.15 7.91
N LEU A 177 6.25 7.19 7.97
CA LEU A 177 6.40 5.99 8.80
C LEU A 177 7.65 5.19 8.43
N MET A 178 7.91 5.01 7.13
CA MET A 178 9.12 4.30 6.69
C MET A 178 10.39 5.05 7.10
N ALA A 179 10.42 6.38 6.94
CA ALA A 179 11.56 7.18 7.37
C ALA A 179 11.83 7.03 8.88
N SER A 180 10.78 7.08 9.71
CA SER A 180 10.91 6.84 11.16
C SER A 180 11.35 5.42 11.49
N TYR A 181 10.83 4.42 10.78
CA TYR A 181 11.20 3.02 10.96
C TYR A 181 12.69 2.79 10.65
N LEU A 182 13.19 3.32 9.53
CA LEU A 182 14.60 3.24 9.15
C LEU A 182 15.50 4.00 10.14
N ALA A 183 15.10 5.19 10.58
CA ALA A 183 15.84 5.97 11.59
C ALA A 183 15.95 5.23 12.94
N ALA A 184 14.96 4.40 13.28
CA ALA A 184 14.98 3.55 14.47
C ALA A 184 15.77 2.24 14.28
N GLY A 185 16.48 2.06 13.16
CA GLY A 185 17.27 0.86 12.86
C GLY A 185 16.47 -0.27 12.21
N GLY A 186 15.26 0.01 11.73
CA GLY A 186 14.48 -0.94 10.93
C GLY A 186 15.13 -1.23 9.57
N GLU A 187 14.84 -2.40 9.01
CA GLU A 187 15.34 -2.82 7.70
C GLU A 187 14.22 -2.77 6.65
N GLY A 188 14.41 -2.02 5.57
CA GLY A 188 13.40 -1.90 4.51
C GLY A 188 13.85 -0.97 3.37
N PRO A 189 13.00 -0.80 2.34
CA PRO A 189 13.25 0.18 1.29
C PRO A 189 12.97 1.60 1.79
N VAL A 190 13.63 2.60 1.22
CA VAL A 190 13.24 4.00 1.38
C VAL A 190 11.94 4.25 0.61
N VAL A 191 10.94 4.86 1.24
CA VAL A 191 9.65 5.19 0.60
C VAL A 191 9.55 6.70 0.39
N LEU A 192 9.42 7.12 -0.87
CA LEU A 192 9.30 8.52 -1.28
C LEU A 192 7.92 8.79 -1.88
N ALA A 193 7.22 9.81 -1.35
CA ALA A 193 5.95 10.26 -1.90
C ALA A 193 6.14 11.48 -2.82
N PHE A 194 5.54 11.45 -4.02
CA PHE A 194 5.61 12.52 -5.02
C PHE A 194 4.22 13.06 -5.38
N PRO A 195 3.57 13.82 -4.49
CA PRO A 195 2.22 14.38 -4.74
C PRO A 195 2.18 15.38 -5.90
N GLU A 196 3.31 16.01 -6.22
CA GLU A 196 3.45 16.91 -7.38
C GLU A 196 3.68 16.14 -8.69
N ARG A 197 3.83 14.81 -8.65
CA ARG A 197 4.10 13.92 -9.79
C ARG A 197 5.39 14.25 -10.54
N GLN A 198 6.36 14.81 -9.83
CA GLN A 198 7.69 15.14 -10.32
C GLN A 198 8.73 14.30 -9.58
N ILE A 199 9.36 13.37 -10.28
CA ILE A 199 10.38 12.49 -9.69
C ILE A 199 11.76 13.07 -10.02
N PHE A 200 12.57 13.31 -9.00
CA PHE A 200 13.95 13.81 -9.14
C PHE A 200 14.91 12.61 -9.23
N LEU A 201 15.34 12.28 -10.44
CA LEU A 201 16.09 11.06 -10.74
C LEU A 201 17.44 11.02 -10.03
N GLU A 202 18.18 12.12 -9.91
CA GLU A 202 19.47 12.10 -9.19
C GLU A 202 19.32 11.79 -7.70
N GLU A 203 18.20 12.18 -7.04
CA GLU A 203 17.93 11.79 -5.65
C GLU A 203 17.73 10.27 -5.53
N VAL A 204 16.98 9.69 -6.46
CA VAL A 204 16.76 8.23 -6.50
C VAL A 204 18.05 7.50 -6.81
N LYS A 205 18.84 7.97 -7.78
CA LYS A 205 20.13 7.37 -8.15
C LYS A 205 21.11 7.38 -6.99
N GLU A 206 21.15 8.44 -6.19
CA GLU A 206 22.05 8.51 -5.05
C GLU A 206 21.75 7.44 -4.00
N LEU A 207 20.46 7.26 -3.67
CA LEU A 207 20.04 6.16 -2.80
C LEU A 207 20.43 4.79 -3.38
N LEU A 208 20.22 4.58 -4.68
CA LEU A 208 20.55 3.31 -5.34
C LEU A 208 22.06 3.03 -5.38
N ARG A 209 22.91 4.06 -5.53
CA ARG A 209 24.38 3.93 -5.44
C ARG A 209 24.83 3.47 -4.06
N GLN A 210 24.06 3.82 -3.03
CA GLN A 210 24.26 3.37 -1.65
C GLN A 210 23.61 2.00 -1.38
N SER A 211 23.27 1.24 -2.43
CA SER A 211 22.59 -0.07 -2.34
C SER A 211 21.23 -0.02 -1.61
N THR A 212 20.59 1.15 -1.61
CA THR A 212 19.28 1.33 -0.98
C THR A 212 18.18 1.12 -1.99
N HIS A 213 17.23 0.24 -1.69
CA HIS A 213 16.03 0.04 -2.50
C HIS A 213 15.05 1.19 -2.27
N VAL A 214 14.34 1.62 -3.31
CA VAL A 214 13.44 2.79 -3.29
C VAL A 214 12.04 2.41 -3.73
N VAL A 215 11.04 2.84 -2.97
CA VAL A 215 9.63 2.81 -3.34
C VAL A 215 9.17 4.22 -3.68
N LEU A 216 8.51 4.38 -4.82
CA LEU A 216 7.93 5.62 -5.30
C LEU A 216 6.40 5.52 -5.14
N LEU A 217 5.81 6.41 -4.35
CA LEU A 217 4.36 6.55 -4.20
C LEU A 217 3.89 7.83 -4.88
N ILE A 218 3.03 7.70 -5.88
CA ILE A 218 2.67 8.82 -6.75
C ILE A 218 1.15 8.97 -6.77
N PRO A 219 0.59 9.87 -5.94
CA PRO A 219 -0.80 10.25 -6.02
C PRO A 219 -1.11 10.90 -7.38
N VAL A 220 -2.19 10.45 -8.02
CA VAL A 220 -2.63 10.93 -9.33
C VAL A 220 -4.14 11.18 -9.36
N MET A 221 -4.56 11.99 -10.33
CA MET A 221 -5.96 12.17 -10.71
C MET A 221 -6.08 11.97 -12.22
N LEU A 222 -6.75 10.90 -12.64
CA LEU A 222 -6.87 10.45 -14.02
C LEU A 222 -8.08 11.04 -14.77
N GLY A 223 -8.71 12.07 -14.21
CA GLY A 223 -9.91 12.71 -14.74
C GLY A 223 -10.75 13.38 -13.65
N ILE A 224 -11.80 14.10 -14.04
CA ILE A 224 -12.67 14.81 -13.10
C ILE A 224 -13.74 13.88 -12.50
N ARG A 225 -14.30 12.97 -13.31
CA ARG A 225 -15.39 12.06 -12.90
C ARG A 225 -15.17 10.63 -13.34
N VAL A 226 -14.71 10.45 -14.58
CA VAL A 226 -14.45 9.15 -15.19
C VAL A 226 -13.04 9.12 -15.73
N ILE A 227 -12.44 7.94 -15.73
CA ILE A 227 -11.15 7.69 -16.35
C ILE A 227 -11.39 7.60 -17.86
N SER A 228 -10.68 8.41 -18.65
CA SER A 228 -10.76 8.31 -20.12
C SER A 228 -10.01 7.07 -20.63
N GLU A 229 -10.32 6.61 -21.84
CA GLU A 229 -9.66 5.43 -22.44
C GLU A 229 -8.14 5.51 -22.40
N LYS A 230 -7.60 6.71 -22.68
CA LYS A 230 -6.17 6.97 -22.66
C LYS A 230 -5.55 6.78 -21.26
N TYR A 231 -6.23 7.25 -20.22
CA TYR A 231 -5.75 7.07 -18.85
C TYR A 231 -6.04 5.66 -18.29
N SER A 232 -7.07 4.99 -18.81
CA SER A 232 -7.31 3.57 -18.58
C SER A 232 -6.14 2.74 -19.11
N GLN A 233 -5.68 3.02 -20.33
CA GLN A 233 -4.49 2.38 -20.91
C GLN A 233 -3.21 2.72 -20.14
N LEU A 234 -3.04 3.97 -19.69
CA LEU A 234 -1.91 4.31 -18.82
C LEU A 234 -1.96 3.51 -17.50
N MET A 235 -3.12 3.41 -16.86
CA MET A 235 -3.30 2.64 -15.62
C MET A 235 -2.92 1.18 -15.82
N LYS A 236 -3.34 0.56 -16.93
CA LYS A 236 -2.95 -0.81 -17.31
C LYS A 236 -1.45 -0.93 -17.53
N ARG A 237 -0.83 -0.05 -18.32
CA ARG A 237 0.63 0.02 -18.50
C ARG A 237 1.37 0.13 -17.17
N CYS A 238 0.88 0.90 -16.20
CA CYS A 238 1.49 0.98 -14.86
C CYS A 238 1.41 -0.34 -14.07
N LEU A 239 0.40 -1.19 -14.31
CA LEU A 239 0.30 -2.53 -13.72
C LEU A 239 1.16 -3.57 -14.45
N GLU A 240 1.45 -3.35 -15.74
CA GLU A 240 2.30 -4.20 -16.57
C GLU A 240 3.79 -4.06 -16.21
N MET A 241 4.21 -2.91 -15.65
CA MET A 241 5.61 -2.63 -15.28
C MET A 241 6.13 -3.60 -14.23
N GLU A 242 7.36 -4.10 -14.42
CA GLU A 242 8.03 -4.95 -13.41
C GLU A 242 8.27 -4.20 -12.09
N SER A 243 8.45 -2.89 -12.16
CA SER A 243 8.57 -2.02 -10.98
C SER A 243 7.25 -1.88 -10.22
N SER A 244 6.10 -2.20 -10.81
CA SER A 244 4.80 -2.01 -10.17
C SER A 244 4.69 -2.80 -8.86
N ILE A 245 4.18 -2.13 -7.82
CA ILE A 245 3.73 -2.76 -6.58
C ILE A 245 2.23 -2.54 -6.36
N GLY A 246 1.51 -2.27 -7.46
CA GLY A 246 0.07 -2.10 -7.50
C GLY A 246 -0.37 -0.64 -7.41
N ILE A 247 -1.69 -0.47 -7.32
CA ILE A 247 -2.36 0.83 -7.28
C ILE A 247 -3.34 0.86 -6.12
N LEU A 248 -3.27 1.92 -5.31
CA LEU A 248 -4.33 2.24 -4.33
C LEU A 248 -5.39 3.05 -5.07
N GLY A 249 -6.57 2.48 -5.26
CA GLY A 249 -7.67 3.12 -5.96
C GLY A 249 -9.00 2.66 -5.41
N GLY A 250 -10.07 2.74 -6.19
CA GLY A 250 -11.35 2.18 -5.79
C GLY A 250 -12.54 2.99 -6.29
N LYS A 251 -13.61 3.01 -5.51
CA LYS A 251 -14.82 3.80 -5.75
C LYS A 251 -15.02 4.80 -4.63
N SER A 252 -16.00 5.70 -4.77
CA SER A 252 -16.27 6.72 -3.77
C SER A 252 -16.36 6.12 -2.35
N ARG A 253 -15.41 6.49 -1.49
CA ARG A 253 -15.26 6.02 -0.10
C ARG A 253 -15.06 4.50 0.06
N SER A 254 -14.56 3.83 -0.98
CA SER A 254 -14.31 2.40 -0.98
C SER A 254 -12.97 2.13 -1.67
N ALA A 255 -11.92 1.95 -0.88
CA ALA A 255 -10.59 1.69 -1.41
C ALA A 255 -10.39 0.21 -1.74
N LEU A 256 -9.71 -0.06 -2.84
CA LEU A 256 -9.36 -1.37 -3.38
C LEU A 256 -7.86 -1.38 -3.70
N PHE A 257 -7.22 -2.54 -3.56
CA PHE A 257 -5.82 -2.72 -3.96
C PHE A 257 -5.79 -3.39 -5.34
N LEU A 258 -5.44 -2.62 -6.37
CA LEU A 258 -5.42 -3.05 -7.76
C LEU A 258 -4.03 -3.63 -8.07
N PHE A 259 -3.97 -4.81 -8.69
CA PHE A 259 -2.73 -5.58 -8.76
C PHE A 259 -2.49 -6.31 -10.09
N GLY A 260 -3.34 -6.10 -11.09
CA GLY A 260 -3.21 -6.77 -12.38
C GLY A 260 -4.39 -6.52 -13.30
N HIS A 261 -4.36 -7.07 -14.50
CA HIS A 261 -5.49 -7.05 -15.43
C HIS A 261 -5.40 -8.15 -16.50
N GLN A 262 -6.53 -8.42 -17.14
CA GLN A 262 -6.64 -9.08 -18.45
C GLN A 262 -7.60 -8.23 -19.27
N ASP A 263 -7.20 -7.86 -20.48
CA ASP A 263 -7.95 -6.92 -21.34
C ASP A 263 -8.30 -5.60 -20.61
N ASP A 264 -9.58 -5.31 -20.41
CA ASP A 264 -10.11 -4.12 -19.70
C ASP A 264 -10.56 -4.42 -18.26
N ASP A 265 -10.43 -5.66 -17.80
CA ASP A 265 -10.78 -6.07 -16.46
C ASP A 265 -9.58 -5.97 -15.53
N VAL A 266 -9.66 -5.08 -14.55
CA VAL A 266 -8.62 -4.85 -13.55
C VAL A 266 -8.89 -5.70 -12.32
N PHE A 267 -7.85 -6.37 -11.86
CA PHE A 267 -7.87 -7.26 -10.72
C PHE A 267 -7.64 -6.47 -9.43
N PHE A 268 -8.41 -6.78 -8.39
CA PHE A 268 -8.24 -6.14 -7.09
C PHE A 268 -8.50 -7.07 -5.90
N LEU A 269 -7.87 -6.71 -4.78
CA LEU A 269 -8.18 -7.23 -3.45
C LEU A 269 -9.09 -6.25 -2.71
N ASP A 270 -10.14 -6.79 -2.09
CA ASP A 270 -11.20 -6.03 -1.45
C ASP A 270 -11.04 -6.05 0.08
N PRO A 271 -10.66 -4.95 0.75
CA PRO A 271 -10.43 -4.92 2.18
C PRO A 271 -11.73 -4.94 3.01
N HIS A 272 -12.91 -4.88 2.40
CA HIS A 272 -14.20 -4.71 3.09
C HIS A 272 -14.73 -6.04 3.68
N ARG A 273 -13.86 -6.78 4.36
CA ARG A 273 -14.17 -7.98 5.13
C ARG A 273 -13.73 -7.80 6.56
N ILE A 274 -14.61 -8.07 7.51
CA ILE A 274 -14.33 -7.91 8.95
C ILE A 274 -13.70 -9.19 9.50
N GLN A 275 -12.52 -9.05 10.08
CA GLN A 275 -11.76 -10.10 10.75
C GLN A 275 -11.39 -9.67 12.19
N PRO A 276 -11.16 -10.60 13.13
CA PRO A 276 -10.56 -10.22 14.42
C PRO A 276 -9.19 -9.58 14.21
N ALA A 277 -8.80 -8.67 15.10
CA ALA A 277 -7.50 -7.99 15.10
C ALA A 277 -6.33 -8.98 15.01
N PHE A 278 -5.38 -8.67 14.14
CA PHE A 278 -4.14 -9.41 14.00
C PHE A 278 -3.16 -8.95 15.08
N THR A 279 -3.22 -9.55 16.25
CA THR A 279 -2.41 -9.12 17.41
C THR A 279 -1.10 -9.88 17.57
N SER A 280 -0.98 -11.07 16.97
CA SER A 280 0.23 -11.89 17.02
C SER A 280 0.35 -12.79 15.79
N SER A 281 1.59 -13.17 15.44
CA SER A 281 1.91 -14.03 14.30
C SER A 281 1.22 -15.41 14.34
N GLY A 282 0.80 -15.88 15.52
CA GLY A 282 0.09 -17.14 15.68
C GLY A 282 -1.39 -17.10 15.29
N SER A 283 -1.97 -15.91 15.10
CA SER A 283 -3.40 -15.74 14.79
C SER A 283 -3.71 -14.54 13.87
N PRO A 284 -3.13 -14.46 12.67
CA PRO A 284 -3.28 -13.30 11.78
C PRO A 284 -4.67 -13.17 11.11
N GLY A 285 -5.51 -14.20 11.22
CA GLY A 285 -6.70 -14.34 10.38
C GLY A 285 -6.33 -14.75 8.95
N GLU A 286 -7.25 -14.51 8.01
CA GLU A 286 -7.01 -14.73 6.58
C GLU A 286 -6.15 -13.59 6.02
N LEU A 287 -4.95 -13.96 5.56
CA LEU A 287 -4.00 -13.08 4.87
C LEU A 287 -3.95 -13.33 3.35
N THR A 288 -4.92 -14.08 2.83
CA THR A 288 -5.19 -14.23 1.41
C THR A 288 -6.65 -13.89 1.14
N CYS A 289 -6.96 -13.47 -0.07
CA CYS A 289 -8.33 -13.17 -0.50
C CYS A 289 -8.49 -13.54 -1.97
N ALA A 290 -9.69 -13.92 -2.37
CA ALA A 290 -10.01 -14.20 -3.75
C ALA A 290 -9.88 -12.93 -4.61
N ARG A 291 -9.26 -13.07 -5.79
CA ARG A 291 -9.22 -12.03 -6.83
C ARG A 291 -10.64 -11.64 -7.24
N ARG A 292 -10.88 -10.34 -7.35
CA ARG A 292 -12.10 -9.77 -7.95
C ARG A 292 -11.73 -8.90 -9.14
N VAL A 293 -12.71 -8.60 -9.99
CA VAL A 293 -12.50 -7.75 -11.17
C VAL A 293 -13.56 -6.68 -11.31
N LEU A 294 -13.13 -5.54 -11.84
CA LEU A 294 -13.99 -4.49 -12.36
C LEU A 294 -13.39 -3.95 -13.65
N PRO A 295 -14.22 -3.49 -14.60
CA PRO A 295 -13.73 -2.77 -15.76
C PRO A 295 -12.94 -1.53 -15.35
N THR A 296 -11.90 -1.17 -16.10
CA THR A 296 -11.08 0.05 -15.90
C THR A 296 -11.91 1.33 -15.73
N THR A 297 -13.06 1.43 -16.38
CA THR A 297 -13.97 2.59 -16.34
C THR A 297 -14.81 2.69 -15.06
N SER A 298 -14.80 1.65 -14.21
CA SER A 298 -15.60 1.58 -12.98
C SER A 298 -14.92 2.17 -11.75
N TYR A 299 -13.67 2.62 -11.88
CA TYR A 299 -12.88 3.18 -10.79
C TYR A 299 -12.98 4.71 -10.73
N ASP A 300 -12.90 5.26 -9.53
CA ASP A 300 -12.68 6.67 -9.27
C ASP A 300 -11.33 7.10 -9.87
N THR A 301 -11.23 8.37 -10.21
CA THR A 301 -10.06 8.91 -10.90
C THR A 301 -8.88 9.20 -9.98
N SER A 302 -9.09 9.27 -8.66
CA SER A 302 -8.04 9.58 -7.69
C SER A 302 -7.40 8.31 -7.15
N MET A 303 -6.09 8.15 -7.33
CA MET A 303 -5.36 6.93 -7.05
C MET A 303 -3.93 7.22 -6.56
N THR A 304 -3.26 6.23 -5.98
CA THR A 304 -1.81 6.26 -5.73
C THR A 304 -1.15 5.10 -6.48
N LEU A 305 -0.24 5.43 -7.39
CA LEU A 305 0.58 4.46 -8.11
C LEU A 305 1.81 4.13 -7.27
N GLY A 306 2.15 2.85 -7.14
CA GLY A 306 3.33 2.39 -6.40
C GLY A 306 4.34 1.71 -7.33
N PHE A 307 5.60 2.12 -7.23
CA PHE A 307 6.72 1.51 -7.96
C PHE A 307 7.89 1.18 -7.03
N TYR A 308 8.59 0.08 -7.28
CA TYR A 308 9.72 -0.42 -6.52
C TYR A 308 10.95 -0.53 -7.41
N ILE A 309 12.04 0.10 -6.98
CA ILE A 309 13.29 0.26 -7.70
C ILE A 309 14.43 -0.29 -6.83
N SER A 310 15.05 -1.38 -7.24
CA SER A 310 16.12 -2.05 -6.48
C SER A 310 17.53 -1.67 -6.93
N SER A 311 17.68 -1.21 -8.16
CA SER A 311 18.97 -0.93 -8.79
C SER A 311 18.88 0.17 -9.84
N LEU A 312 20.03 0.69 -10.28
CA LEU A 312 20.11 1.62 -11.41
C LEU A 312 19.54 1.02 -12.70
N ASP A 313 19.68 -0.30 -12.92
CA ASP A 313 19.10 -0.98 -14.07
C ASP A 313 17.58 -1.02 -14.00
N SER A 314 17.01 -1.30 -12.81
CA SER A 314 15.56 -1.25 -12.60
C SER A 314 15.00 0.16 -12.73
N LEU A 315 15.79 1.19 -12.36
CA LEU A 315 15.43 2.58 -12.58
C LEU A 315 15.40 2.90 -14.08
N ALA A 316 16.43 2.48 -14.83
CA ALA A 316 16.48 2.69 -16.27
C ALA A 316 15.33 1.96 -17.00
N ALA A 317 14.91 0.79 -16.52
CA ALA A 317 13.71 0.10 -17.01
C ALA A 317 12.45 0.93 -16.72
N PHE A 318 12.26 1.38 -15.48
CA PHE A 318 11.16 2.27 -15.10
C PHE A 318 11.12 3.56 -15.94
N GLU A 319 12.26 4.19 -16.23
CA GLU A 319 12.33 5.38 -17.08
C GLU A 319 11.80 5.10 -18.50
N ARG A 320 12.18 3.96 -19.10
CA ARG A 320 11.68 3.54 -20.42
C ARG A 320 10.18 3.24 -20.39
N ASP A 321 9.74 2.49 -19.39
CA ASP A 321 8.34 2.10 -19.25
C ASP A 321 7.46 3.32 -19.00
N MET A 322 7.92 4.28 -18.19
CA MET A 322 7.21 5.52 -17.91
C MET A 322 7.18 6.45 -19.12
N ALA A 323 8.25 6.49 -19.92
CA ALA A 323 8.23 7.18 -21.22
C ALA A 323 7.19 6.57 -22.16
N SER A 324 7.09 5.24 -22.21
CA SER A 324 6.05 4.54 -22.98
C SER A 324 4.65 4.79 -22.41
N ALA A 325 4.46 4.77 -21.10
CA ALA A 325 3.17 5.05 -20.46
C ALA A 325 2.70 6.50 -20.71
N ASN A 326 3.63 7.45 -20.75
CA ASN A 326 3.36 8.83 -21.12
C ASN A 326 3.17 9.03 -22.63
N ASP A 327 3.50 8.05 -23.47
CA ASP A 327 3.39 8.18 -24.91
C ASP A 327 1.94 8.47 -25.34
N GLY A 328 1.81 9.40 -26.27
CA GLY A 328 0.54 9.92 -26.73
C GLY A 328 -0.12 10.94 -25.78
N LEU A 329 0.29 11.13 -24.51
CA LEU A 329 -0.20 12.21 -23.66
C LEU A 329 0.32 13.58 -24.11
N THR A 330 -0.53 14.60 -24.11
CA THR A 330 -0.13 15.99 -24.43
C THR A 330 0.86 16.53 -23.38
N PHE A 331 0.66 16.14 -22.12
CA PHE A 331 1.56 16.40 -21.02
C PHE A 331 1.74 15.10 -20.24
N PRO A 332 2.97 14.77 -19.81
CA PRO A 332 3.21 13.56 -19.04
C PRO A 332 2.36 13.57 -17.76
N LEU A 333 1.79 12.42 -17.40
CA LEU A 333 1.08 12.28 -16.13
C LEU A 333 2.07 12.35 -14.96
N ILE A 334 3.25 11.73 -15.16
CA ILE A 334 4.38 11.71 -14.23
C ILE A 334 5.60 12.24 -14.96
N SER A 335 6.21 13.29 -14.42
CA SER A 335 7.39 13.92 -14.98
C SER A 335 8.65 13.39 -14.31
N LEU A 336 9.61 12.91 -15.13
CA LEU A 336 10.93 12.51 -14.67
C LEU A 336 11.90 13.67 -14.93
N LEU A 337 12.52 14.19 -13.86
CA LEU A 337 13.41 15.35 -13.89
C LEU A 337 14.79 14.91 -13.43
N SER A 338 15.86 15.43 -14.05
CA SER A 338 17.23 15.09 -13.64
C SER A 338 17.51 15.45 -12.19
N GLY A 339 17.13 16.66 -11.75
CA GLY A 339 17.27 17.09 -10.35
C GLY A 339 16.26 18.19 -10.01
N ARG A 340 16.23 18.60 -8.73
CA ARG A 340 15.42 19.77 -8.34
C ARG A 340 15.91 21.00 -9.09
N PRO A 341 15.01 21.86 -9.60
CA PRO A 341 15.41 23.18 -10.04
C PRO A 341 16.19 23.83 -8.89
N ALA A 342 17.36 24.41 -9.18
CA ALA A 342 18.10 25.17 -8.18
C ALA A 342 17.17 26.28 -7.69
N SER A 343 16.63 26.16 -6.48
CA SER A 343 15.84 27.24 -5.91
C SER A 343 16.81 28.38 -5.61
N GLY A 344 16.61 29.52 -6.27
CA GLY A 344 16.96 30.78 -5.61
C GLY A 344 16.25 30.75 -4.25
N THR A 345 17.02 30.86 -3.17
CA THR A 345 16.74 30.45 -1.78
C THR A 345 16.85 28.95 -1.51
N ALA A 346 18.05 28.56 -1.06
CA ALA A 346 18.34 27.27 -0.49
C ALA A 346 17.48 27.04 0.76
N VAL A 347 16.50 26.14 0.65
CA VAL A 347 16.01 25.42 1.82
C VAL A 347 16.92 24.20 1.94
N HIS A 348 17.93 24.32 2.78
CA HIS A 348 18.78 23.20 3.20
C HIS A 348 17.85 22.12 3.78
N LEU A 349 17.71 20.99 3.09
CA LEU A 349 17.28 19.76 3.74
C LEU A 349 18.50 19.28 4.54
N ASN A 350 18.63 19.76 5.77
CA ASN A 350 19.61 19.22 6.72
C ASN A 350 19.19 17.79 7.08
N LEU A 351 19.79 16.82 6.40
CA LEU A 351 19.79 15.41 6.79
C LEU A 351 20.80 15.14 7.93
N GLU A 352 21.56 16.13 8.38
CA GLU A 352 22.58 15.97 9.42
C GLU A 352 22.11 16.26 10.86
N ASP A 353 20.94 16.87 11.09
CA ASP A 353 20.46 17.16 12.46
C ASP A 353 19.70 15.98 13.11
N THR A 354 19.66 14.80 12.48
CA THR A 354 18.98 13.60 13.03
C THR A 354 19.93 12.61 13.72
N PHE A 355 21.24 12.90 13.75
CA PHE A 355 22.24 12.08 14.43
C PHE A 355 23.18 12.94 15.28
N SER A 356 22.65 13.65 16.26
CA SER A 356 23.38 14.08 17.47
C SER A 356 22.42 14.66 18.49
N SER A 357 21.90 13.82 19.38
CA SER A 357 21.75 13.99 20.84
C SER A 357 20.88 12.88 21.42
#